data_AF-A0A3D3WDF9-F1
#
_entry.id   AF-A0A3D3WDF9-F1
#
_cell.length_a   1.000
_cell.length_b   1.000
_cell.length_c   1.000
_cell.angle_alpha   90.00
_cell.angle_beta   90.00
_cell.angle_gamma   90.00
#
_symmetry.space_group_name_H-M   'P 1'
#
loop_
_entity.id
_entity.type
_entity.pdbx_description
1 polymer ?
#
loop_
_entity_poly.entity_id
_entity_poly.type
_entity_poly.pdbx_seq_one_letter_code
_entity_poly.pdbx_strand_id
1 'polypeptide(L)' 'MSKDNSDVDDTNHQLLKRLEQLTLEHRDLDEVISELAEAPIGDALKLQRLKKRKLGIKDEIRIINQKLLPDIIA' A
#
# COMPACT_ATOMS: atom_id res chain seq x y z
N MET A 1 2.38 25.05 -26.56
CA MET A 1 1.67 25.13 -25.26
C MET A 1 1.16 23.73 -24.90
N SER A 2 2.05 22.74 -24.72
CA SER A 2 1.65 21.32 -24.61
C SER A 2 2.46 20.48 -23.60
N LYS A 3 3.37 21.11 -22.84
CA LYS A 3 4.24 20.41 -21.87
C LYS A 3 3.56 20.09 -20.54
N ASP A 4 2.45 20.75 -20.23
CA ASP A 4 1.84 20.68 -18.90
C ASP A 4 1.00 19.41 -18.69
N ASN A 5 0.50 18.79 -19.78
CA ASN A 5 -0.36 17.62 -19.69
C ASN A 5 0.41 16.29 -19.67
N SER A 6 1.65 16.25 -20.17
CA SER A 6 2.50 15.04 -20.15
C SER A 6 3.03 14.74 -18.75
N ASP A 7 3.42 15.78 -18.01
CA ASP A 7 4.06 15.62 -16.70
C ASP A 7 3.06 15.10 -15.63
N VAL A 8 1.78 15.46 -15.77
CA VAL A 8 0.68 14.93 -14.94
C VAL A 8 0.43 13.46 -15.24
N ASP A 9 0.44 13.07 -16.51
CA ASP A 9 0.19 11.69 -16.93
C ASP A 9 1.34 10.76 -16.49
N ASP A 10 2.59 11.22 -16.61
CA ASP A 10 3.77 10.53 -16.08
C ASP A 10 3.72 10.37 -14.56
N THR A 11 3.27 11.39 -13.84
CA THR A 11 3.08 11.34 -12.39
C THR A 11 2.01 10.31 -12.01
N ASN A 12 0.87 10.31 -12.70
CA ASN A 12 -0.19 9.34 -12.47
C ASN A 12 0.27 7.91 -12.77
N HIS A 13 1.04 7.71 -13.84
CA HIS A 13 1.61 6.41 -14.17
C HIS A 13 2.55 5.89 -13.06
N GLN A 14 3.39 6.77 -12.51
CA GLN A 14 4.26 6.42 -11.37
C GLN A 14 3.45 6.08 -10.12
N LEU A 15 2.40 6.83 -9.83
CA LEU A 15 1.49 6.57 -8.71
C LEU A 15 0.76 5.23 -8.86
N LEU A 16 0.27 4.91 -10.06
CA LEU A 16 -0.37 3.61 -10.35
C LEU A 16 0.60 2.44 -10.16
N LYS A 17 1.84 2.58 -10.67
CA LYS A 17 2.88 1.56 -10.47
C LYS A 17 3.22 1.37 -8.99
N ARG A 18 3.32 2.46 -8.23
CA ARG A 18 3.55 2.40 -6.77
C ARG A 18 2.36 1.76 -6.05
N LEU A 19 1.14 2.09 -6.44
CA LEU A 19 -0.09 1.51 -5.88
C LEU A 19 -0.14 0.00 -6.08
N GLU A 20 0.19 -0.49 -7.28
CA GLU A 20 0.27 -1.93 -7.58
C GLU A 20 1.28 -2.62 -6.67
N GLN A 21 2.49 -2.08 -6.57
CA GLN A 21 3.55 -2.63 -5.71
C GLN A 21 3.13 -2.69 -4.23
N LEU A 22 2.54 -1.62 -3.71
CA LEU A 22 2.07 -1.57 -2.32
C LEU A 22 0.92 -2.53 -2.08
N THR A 23 0.02 -2.69 -3.05
CA THR A 23 -1.12 -3.62 -2.95
C THR A 23 -0.63 -5.07 -2.90
N LEU A 24 0.37 -5.41 -3.72
CA LEU A 24 1.02 -6.72 -3.67
C LEU A 24 1.72 -6.94 -2.33
N GLU A 25 2.56 -6.01 -1.89
CA GLU A 25 3.28 -6.10 -0.61
C GLU A 25 2.31 -6.21 0.59
N HIS A 26 1.20 -5.48 0.55
CA HIS A 26 0.17 -5.55 1.58
C HIS A 26 -0.47 -6.95 1.65
N ARG A 27 -0.74 -7.56 0.49
CA ARG A 27 -1.30 -8.92 0.41
C ARG A 27 -0.29 -9.95 0.91
N ASP A 28 0.95 -9.88 0.47
CA ASP A 28 2.01 -10.80 0.90
C ASP A 28 2.21 -10.73 2.43
N LEU A 29 2.20 -9.51 3.00
CA LEU A 29 2.25 -9.34 4.45
C LEU A 29 1.05 -9.95 5.16
N ASP A 30 -0.14 -9.92 4.55
CA ASP A 30 -1.32 -10.52 5.15
C ASP A 30 -1.22 -12.05 5.22
N GLU A 31 -0.76 -12.67 4.14
CA GLU A 31 -0.52 -14.12 4.07
C GLU A 31 0.50 -14.53 5.16
N VAL A 32 1.64 -13.83 5.25
CA VAL A 32 2.67 -14.08 6.29
C VAL A 32 2.14 -13.85 7.72
N ILE A 33 1.31 -12.82 7.92
CA ILE A 33 0.70 -12.53 9.23
C ILE A 33 -0.27 -13.65 9.63
N SER A 34 -1.07 -14.16 8.69
CA SER A 34 -2.01 -15.26 8.94
C SER A 34 -1.27 -16.53 9.34
N GLU A 35 -0.24 -16.92 8.59
CA GLU A 35 0.59 -18.09 8.89
C GLU A 35 1.26 -17.97 10.27
N LEU A 36 1.83 -16.80 10.58
CA LEU A 36 2.50 -16.58 11.87
C LEU A 36 1.53 -16.55 13.05
N ALA A 37 0.28 -16.12 12.83
CA ALA A 37 -0.74 -16.07 13.88
C ALA A 37 -1.26 -17.46 14.26
N GLU A 38 -1.21 -18.43 13.35
CA GLU A 38 -1.61 -19.83 13.59
C GLU A 38 -0.49 -20.67 14.23
N ALA A 39 0.75 -20.16 14.27
CA ALA A 39 1.89 -20.86 14.83
C ALA A 39 1.73 -21.09 16.36
N PRO A 40 1.90 -22.32 16.87
CA PRO A 40 1.70 -22.66 18.30
C PRO A 40 2.62 -21.91 19.27
N ILE A 41 3.81 -21.51 18.80
CA ILE A 41 4.79 -20.70 19.55
C ILE A 41 4.96 -19.41 18.74
N GLY A 42 3.96 -18.54 18.80
CA GLY A 42 3.95 -17.29 18.04
C GLY A 42 4.95 -16.26 18.60
N ASP A 43 5.75 -15.66 17.72
CA ASP A 43 6.56 -14.48 18.05
C ASP A 43 5.67 -13.23 18.01
N ALA A 44 5.08 -12.89 19.16
CA ALA A 44 4.16 -11.77 19.30
C ALA A 44 4.78 -10.41 18.90
N LEU A 45 6.08 -10.22 19.15
CA LEU A 45 6.79 -8.99 18.76
C LEU A 45 6.96 -8.91 17.25
N LYS A 46 7.31 -10.01 16.59
CA LYS A 46 7.36 -10.09 15.13
C LYS A 46 5.99 -9.84 14.52
N LEU A 47 4.94 -10.47 15.05
CA LEU A 47 3.56 -10.25 14.58
C LEU A 47 3.15 -8.78 14.71
N GLN A 48 3.47 -8.13 15.83
CA GLN A 48 3.20 -6.70 16.04
C GLN A 48 3.94 -5.81 15.03
N ARG A 49 5.21 -6.10 14.75
CA ARG A 49 6.01 -5.36 13.75
C ARG A 49 5.44 -5.50 12.35
N LEU A 50 5.04 -6.72 11.96
CA LEU A 50 4.44 -6.99 10.65
C LEU A 50 3.10 -6.28 10.49
N LYS A 51 2.21 -6.33 11.50
CA LYS A 51 0.95 -5.61 11.51
C LYS A 51 1.14 -4.09 11.40
N LYS A 52 2.14 -3.53 12.10
CA LYS A 52 2.49 -2.11 12.00
C LYS A 52 2.95 -1.73 10.59
N ARG A 53 3.77 -2.57 9.94
CA ARG A 53 4.20 -2.37 8.56
C ARG A 53 3.00 -2.43 7.60
N LYS A 54 2.14 -3.45 7.73
CA LYS A 54 0.92 -3.59 6.92
C LYS A 54 0.01 -2.36 7.03
N LEU A 55 -0.15 -1.82 8.24
CA LEU A 55 -0.92 -0.58 8.45
C LEU A 55 -0.31 0.61 7.70
N GLY A 56 1.02 0.81 7.79
CA GLY A 56 1.68 1.90 7.07
C GLY A 56 1.52 1.82 5.54
N ILE A 57 1.59 0.61 4.98
CA ILE A 57 1.34 0.39 3.55
C ILE A 57 -0.11 0.71 3.19
N LYS A 58 -1.07 0.27 4.00
CA LYS A 58 -2.49 0.58 3.80
C LYS A 58 -2.73 2.11 3.82
N ASP A 59 -2.07 2.84 4.70
CA ASP A 59 -2.17 4.29 4.76
C ASP A 59 -1.55 4.95 3.51
N GLU A 60 -0.41 4.46 3.02
CA GLU A 60 0.21 4.94 1.77
C GLU A 60 -0.68 4.66 0.55
N ILE A 61 -1.29 3.47 0.46
CA ILE A 61 -2.29 3.13 -0.56
C ILE A 61 -3.45 4.13 -0.53
N ARG A 62 -3.97 4.47 0.65
CA ARG A 62 -5.06 5.44 0.80
C ARG A 62 -4.65 6.82 0.27
N ILE A 63 -3.44 7.29 0.61
CA ILE A 63 -2.92 8.58 0.15
C ILE A 63 -2.78 8.59 -1.38
N ILE A 64 -2.25 7.52 -1.98
CA ILE A 64 -2.12 7.43 -3.45
C ILE A 64 -3.48 7.40 -4.13
N ASN A 65 -4.44 6.63 -3.60
CA ASN A 65 -5.80 6.62 -4.12
C ASN A 65 -6.47 7.99 -4.02
N GLN A 66 -6.27 8.75 -2.94
CA GLN A 66 -6.77 10.13 -2.83
C GLN A 66 -6.17 11.06 -3.89
N LYS A 67 -4.90 10.87 -4.26
CA LYS A 67 -4.25 11.66 -5.31
C LYS A 67 -4.76 11.30 -6.71
N LEU A 68 -5.05 10.02 -6.96
CA LEU A 68 -5.55 9.53 -8.24
C LEU A 68 -7.06 9.74 -8.42
N LEU A 69 -7.83 9.67 -7.34
CA LEU A 69 -9.29 9.69 -7.30
C LEU A 69 -9.77 10.62 -6.16
N PRO A 70 -9.67 11.95 -6.35
CA PRO A 70 -9.93 12.92 -5.28
C PRO A 70 -11.39 12.91 -4.76
N ASP A 71 -12.36 12.47 -5.57
CA ASP A 71 -13.79 12.60 -5.26
C ASP A 71 -14.41 11.44 -4.44
N ILE A 72 -13.66 10.38 -4.11
CA ILE A 72 -14.25 9.18 -3.49
C ILE A 72 -14.09 9.16 -1.95
N ILE A 73 -13.28 10.06 -1.38
CA ILE A 73 -12.90 10.06 0.05
C ILE A 73 -13.18 11.43 0.72
N ALA A 74 -14.13 12.21 0.18
CA ALA A 74 -14.63 13.46 0.78
C ALA A 74 -15.77 13.22 1.78
#